data_AF-A0A6G3Q7X8-F1
#
_entry.id   AF-A0A6G3Q7X8-F1
#
_cell.length_a   1.000
_cell.length_b   1.000
_cell.length_c   1.000
_cell.angle_alpha   90.00
_cell.angle_beta   90.00
_cell.angle_gamma   90.00
#
_symmetry.space_group_name_H-M   'P 1'
#
loop_
_entity.id
_entity.type
_entity.pdbx_description
1 polymer ?
#
loop_
_entity_poly.entity_id
_entity_poly.type
_entity_poly.pdbx_seq_one_letter_code
_entity_poly.pdbx_strand_id
1 'polypeptide(L)'
;MTAEELCDLLVQARGEPSPLYGLEDPGAYEDLGAFTSNVALDDDRPALPPELAEALRSWSLSRPPEGFASRPALRKHVKQGLTVSRRLARHLGPLWPVRYWDERLGTAKWVCWSCDRLHWERDSHGVPMYPVDLTVEGEFRFGPLRSEGFGDFFPDDPAAGLDLPEELVADLYAWAEDIDTKLNMYVQDRDENKHEGECERQFREGAELARRVAHEVGPDREVTYKGLANGGLVSMTSITWRGDQQV
;
A
#
# COMPACT_ATOMS: atom_id res chain seq x y z
N MET A 1 -11.76 -9.12 17.75
CA MET A 1 -10.79 -8.01 17.62
C MET A 1 -11.40 -6.81 18.32
N THR A 2 -10.77 -6.34 19.39
CA THR A 2 -11.15 -5.08 20.05
C THR A 2 -10.85 -3.96 19.06
N ALA A 3 -11.79 -3.05 18.81
CA ALA A 3 -11.54 -1.86 18.01
C ALA A 3 -10.44 -1.06 18.73
N GLU A 4 -9.20 -1.19 18.27
CA GLU A 4 -8.20 -0.15 18.53
C GLU A 4 -8.79 1.15 17.99
N GLU A 5 -8.89 2.14 18.86
CA GLU A 5 -9.62 3.38 18.61
C GLU A 5 -8.92 4.12 17.46
N LEU A 6 -9.55 4.11 16.27
CA LEU A 6 -9.02 4.81 15.11
C LEU A 6 -8.85 6.28 15.44
N CYS A 7 -7.69 6.82 15.07
CA CYS A 7 -7.36 8.22 15.31
C CYS A 7 -7.48 9.00 14.00
N ASP A 8 -8.71 9.33 13.61
CA ASP A 8 -8.98 10.12 12.40
C ASP A 8 -8.30 11.49 12.47
N LEU A 9 -7.56 11.84 11.42
CA LEU A 9 -6.85 13.11 11.29
C LEU A 9 -7.27 13.88 10.05
N LEU A 10 -7.46 15.18 10.19
CA LEU A 10 -7.56 16.13 9.11
C LEU A 10 -6.26 16.92 8.97
N VAL A 11 -5.69 16.91 7.77
CA VAL A 11 -4.56 17.74 7.36
C VAL A 11 -5.09 18.97 6.64
N GLN A 12 -4.91 20.13 7.25
CA GLN A 12 -5.36 21.41 6.70
C GLN A 12 -4.37 22.52 7.06
N ALA A 13 -3.84 23.21 6.06
CA ALA A 13 -3.04 24.41 6.30
C ALA A 13 -3.96 25.57 6.70
N ARG A 14 -3.92 25.97 7.98
CA ARG A 14 -4.59 27.20 8.46
C ARG A 14 -3.62 28.37 8.66
N GLY A 15 -2.33 28.17 8.32
CA GLY A 15 -1.25 29.13 8.61
C GLY A 15 -0.70 29.00 10.03
N GLU A 16 -1.03 27.90 10.72
CA GLU A 16 -0.59 27.58 12.08
C GLU A 16 0.61 26.61 12.05
N PRO A 17 1.41 26.53 13.14
CA PRO A 17 2.58 25.64 13.20
C PRO A 17 2.26 24.15 13.00
N SER A 18 1.10 23.68 13.48
CA SER A 18 0.61 22.33 13.19
C SER A 18 -0.60 22.39 12.26
N PRO A 19 -0.56 21.71 11.09
CA PRO A 19 -1.71 21.55 10.21
C PRO A 19 -2.59 20.33 10.54
N LEU A 20 -2.36 19.66 11.68
CA LEU A 20 -3.06 18.43 12.04
C LEU A 20 -4.20 18.72 13.00
N TYR A 21 -5.38 18.20 12.68
CA TYR A 21 -6.56 18.29 13.53
C TYR A 21 -7.14 16.90 13.73
N GLY A 22 -7.29 16.48 14.98
CA GLY A 22 -7.93 15.25 15.38
C GLY A 22 -9.43 15.43 15.63
N LEU A 23 -10.10 14.29 15.74
CA LEU A 23 -11.52 14.17 16.02
C LEU A 23 -11.72 13.82 17.50
N GLU A 24 -12.61 14.53 18.21
CA GLU A 24 -12.92 14.22 19.61
C GLU A 24 -13.94 13.08 19.74
N ASP A 25 -14.89 13.00 18.80
CA ASP A 25 -15.89 11.93 18.70
C ASP A 25 -15.60 11.07 17.46
N PRO A 26 -15.05 9.86 17.61
CA PRO A 26 -14.76 8.95 16.50
C PRO A 26 -15.96 8.63 15.60
N GLY A 27 -17.21 8.86 16.04
CA GLY A 27 -18.41 8.67 15.22
C GLY A 27 -18.70 9.82 14.25
N ALA A 28 -18.05 10.98 14.41
CA ALA A 28 -18.33 12.20 13.65
C ALA A 28 -17.39 12.43 12.45
N TYR A 29 -16.64 11.41 12.01
CA TYR A 29 -15.59 11.53 10.98
C TYR A 29 -16.07 12.02 9.61
N GLU A 30 -17.37 11.91 9.32
CA GLU A 30 -17.96 12.47 8.11
C GLU A 30 -18.03 14.01 8.15
N ASP A 31 -18.25 14.59 9.34
CA ASP A 31 -18.35 16.03 9.56
C ASP A 31 -16.97 16.68 9.67
N LEU A 32 -16.60 17.45 8.64
CA LEU A 32 -15.34 18.22 8.65
C LEU A 32 -15.26 19.25 9.77
N GLY A 33 -16.40 19.72 10.27
CA GLY A 33 -16.47 20.65 11.40
C GLY A 33 -16.08 20.02 12.73
N ALA A 34 -16.10 18.70 12.84
CA ALA A 34 -15.75 17.97 14.06
C ALA A 34 -14.23 17.83 14.28
N PHE A 35 -13.41 18.09 13.25
CA PHE A 35 -11.95 18.11 13.34
C PHE A 35 -11.45 19.43 13.92
N THR A 36 -11.56 19.57 15.24
CA THR A 36 -11.27 20.81 15.98
C THR A 36 -10.02 20.71 16.85
N SER A 37 -9.66 19.50 17.30
CA SER A 37 -8.56 19.30 18.26
C SER A 37 -7.22 19.39 17.56
N ASN A 38 -6.43 20.42 17.83
CA ASN A 38 -5.10 20.56 17.21
C ASN A 38 -4.15 19.48 17.74
N VAL A 39 -3.55 18.71 16.84
CA VAL A 39 -2.57 17.66 17.18
C VAL A 39 -1.18 18.24 17.00
N ALA A 40 -0.39 18.24 18.08
CA ALA A 40 0.96 18.79 18.03
C ALA A 40 1.88 17.89 17.19
N LEU A 41 2.81 18.51 16.45
CA LEU A 41 3.73 17.77 15.58
C LEU A 41 4.82 17.01 16.37
N ASP A 42 4.99 17.35 17.64
CA ASP A 42 5.86 16.73 18.63
C ASP A 42 5.09 15.85 19.63
N ASP A 43 3.81 15.55 19.35
CA ASP A 43 3.02 14.59 20.13
C ASP A 43 3.63 13.18 19.98
N ASP A 44 3.82 12.49 21.11
CA ASP A 44 4.36 11.14 21.15
C ASP A 44 3.43 10.11 20.48
N ARG A 45 2.13 10.40 20.36
CA ARG A 45 1.14 9.47 19.78
C ARG A 45 1.35 9.22 18.28
N PRO A 46 1.45 10.24 17.40
CA PRO A 46 1.78 10.03 16.00
C PRO A 46 3.27 9.74 15.76
N ALA A 47 4.14 9.98 16.76
CA ALA A 47 5.58 9.72 16.73
C ALA A 47 6.25 10.12 15.39
N LEU A 48 5.97 11.35 14.95
CA LEU A 48 6.38 11.80 13.62
C LEU A 48 7.91 11.94 13.52
N PRO A 49 8.53 11.45 12.43
CA PRO A 49 9.92 11.71 12.16
C PRO A 49 10.17 13.22 12.02
N PRO A 50 11.30 13.76 12.53
CA PRO A 50 11.58 15.20 12.53
C PRO A 50 11.46 15.84 11.15
N GLU A 51 11.88 15.14 10.10
CA GLU A 51 11.80 15.61 8.72
C GLU A 51 10.37 15.68 8.18
N LEU A 52 9.47 14.81 8.64
CA LEU A 52 8.05 14.83 8.27
C LEU A 52 7.33 15.94 9.04
N ALA A 53 7.60 16.07 10.34
CA ALA A 53 7.09 17.15 11.16
C ALA A 53 7.49 18.53 10.60
N GLU A 54 8.76 18.71 10.22
CA GLU A 54 9.23 19.96 9.63
C GLU A 54 8.62 20.21 8.25
N ALA A 55 8.43 19.17 7.42
CA ALA A 55 7.76 19.32 6.13
C ALA A 55 6.29 19.77 6.29
N LEU A 56 5.56 19.22 7.26
CA LEU A 56 4.18 19.63 7.61
C LEU A 56 4.14 21.08 8.09
N ARG A 57 5.01 21.44 9.03
CA ARG A 57 5.11 22.80 9.58
C ARG A 57 5.44 23.81 8.49
N SER A 58 6.51 23.58 7.73
CA SER A 58 6.94 24.46 6.65
C SER A 58 5.86 24.63 5.59
N TRP A 59 5.18 23.54 5.22
CA TRP A 59 4.05 23.61 4.30
C TRP A 59 2.93 24.49 4.86
N SER A 60 2.47 24.24 6.09
CA SER A 60 1.38 25.02 6.72
C SER A 60 1.68 26.52 6.78
N LEU A 61 2.90 26.88 7.19
CA LEU A 61 3.34 28.28 7.31
C LEU A 61 3.57 28.95 5.94
N SER A 62 3.78 28.18 4.87
CA SER A 62 3.94 28.69 3.51
C SER A 62 2.62 29.02 2.80
N ARG A 63 1.48 28.88 3.50
CA ARG A 63 0.16 29.12 2.92
C ARG A 63 0.04 30.54 2.36
N PRO A 64 -0.30 30.70 1.06
CA PRO A 64 -0.46 32.03 0.46
C PRO A 64 -1.55 32.84 1.16
N PRO A 65 -1.31 34.12 1.51
CA PRO A 65 -2.27 34.95 2.25
C PRO A 65 -3.51 35.34 1.43
N GLU A 66 -3.41 35.35 0.10
CA GLU A 66 -4.43 35.92 -0.80
C GLU A 66 -5.44 34.90 -1.36
N GLY A 67 -5.44 33.66 -0.84
CA GLY A 67 -6.38 32.62 -1.28
C GLY A 67 -6.43 32.45 -2.81
N PHE A 68 -7.64 32.34 -3.38
CA PHE A 68 -7.88 32.10 -4.81
C PHE A 68 -7.29 33.15 -5.77
N ALA A 69 -6.94 34.36 -5.31
CA ALA A 69 -6.30 35.39 -6.15
C ALA A 69 -4.88 34.99 -6.59
N SER A 70 -4.23 34.08 -5.85
CA SER A 70 -2.86 33.63 -6.07
C SER A 70 -2.78 32.27 -6.81
N ARG A 71 -3.60 32.08 -7.86
CA ARG A 71 -3.82 30.77 -8.55
C ARG A 71 -2.57 29.90 -8.77
N PRO A 72 -1.42 30.39 -9.28
CA PRO A 72 -0.23 29.56 -9.45
C PRO A 72 0.41 29.13 -8.13
N ALA A 73 0.49 30.04 -7.16
CA ALA A 73 1.04 29.78 -5.83
C ALA A 73 0.13 28.80 -5.05
N LEU A 74 -1.19 28.99 -5.11
CA LEU A 74 -2.16 28.09 -4.51
C LEU A 74 -2.09 26.67 -5.11
N ARG A 75 -1.96 26.55 -6.44
CA ARG A 75 -1.77 25.25 -7.10
C ARG A 75 -0.50 24.54 -6.63
N LYS A 76 0.61 25.27 -6.50
CA LYS A 76 1.88 24.73 -5.99
C LYS A 76 1.72 24.29 -4.53
N HIS A 77 1.11 25.12 -3.70
CA HIS A 77 0.88 24.84 -2.28
C HIS A 77 -0.02 23.62 -2.07
N VAL A 78 -1.11 23.48 -2.83
CA VAL A 78 -2.00 22.31 -2.78
C VAL A 78 -1.27 21.03 -3.24
N LYS A 79 -0.41 21.12 -4.27
CA LYS A 79 0.40 19.98 -4.71
C LYS A 79 1.38 19.53 -3.62
N GLN A 80 2.05 20.48 -2.96
CA GLN A 80 2.95 20.21 -1.84
C GLN A 80 2.19 19.60 -0.66
N GLY A 81 1.02 20.13 -0.32
CA GLY A 81 0.15 19.61 0.73
C GLY A 81 -0.24 18.16 0.48
N LEU A 82 -0.68 17.82 -0.74
CA LEU A 82 -0.98 16.45 -1.10
C LEU A 82 0.24 15.52 -0.95
N THR A 83 1.43 15.96 -1.38
CA THR A 83 2.66 15.17 -1.23
C THR A 83 2.98 14.90 0.23
N VAL A 84 2.89 15.91 1.11
CA VAL A 84 3.19 15.75 2.53
C VAL A 84 2.11 14.92 3.23
N SER A 85 0.83 15.10 2.92
CA SER A 85 -0.27 14.30 3.47
C SER A 85 -0.18 12.81 3.10
N ARG A 86 0.30 12.49 1.89
CA ARG A 86 0.59 11.09 1.49
C ARG A 86 1.70 10.46 2.31
N ARG A 87 2.80 11.20 2.51
CA ARG A 87 3.90 10.75 3.38
C ARG A 87 3.42 10.52 4.80
N LEU A 88 2.55 11.40 5.31
CA LEU A 88 1.93 11.25 6.62
C LEU A 88 1.05 10.00 6.71
N ALA A 89 0.14 9.81 5.75
CA ALA A 89 -0.74 8.64 5.74
C ALA A 89 0.06 7.33 5.72
N ARG A 90 1.10 7.25 4.87
CA ARG A 90 2.02 6.08 4.85
C ARG A 90 2.72 5.85 6.19
N HIS A 91 3.22 6.92 6.80
CA HIS A 91 3.93 6.82 8.08
C HIS A 91 3.02 6.32 9.21
N LEU A 92 1.79 6.84 9.28
CA LEU A 92 0.87 6.49 10.37
C LEU A 92 0.12 5.18 10.12
N GLY A 93 -0.02 4.76 8.87
CA GLY A 93 -0.66 3.50 8.50
C GLY A 93 -2.17 3.46 8.77
N PRO A 94 -2.77 2.26 8.88
CA PRO A 94 -4.23 2.08 8.88
C PRO A 94 -4.95 2.57 10.13
N LEU A 95 -4.26 2.67 11.27
CA LEU A 95 -4.87 3.08 12.55
C LEU A 95 -5.13 4.58 12.64
N TRP A 96 -4.58 5.35 11.70
CA TRP A 96 -4.73 6.80 11.62
C TRP A 96 -5.26 7.20 10.25
N PRO A 97 -6.58 7.05 9.99
CA PRO A 97 -7.16 7.50 8.74
C PRO A 97 -6.90 9.00 8.54
N VAL A 98 -6.21 9.35 7.45
CA VAL A 98 -5.84 10.73 7.14
C VAL A 98 -6.77 11.29 6.09
N ARG A 99 -7.35 12.46 6.37
CA ARG A 99 -8.14 13.27 5.43
C ARG A 99 -7.36 14.53 5.07
N TYR A 100 -7.38 14.93 3.81
CA TYR A 100 -6.68 16.11 3.32
C TYR A 100 -7.65 17.14 2.75
N TRP A 101 -7.53 18.39 3.20
CA TRP A 101 -8.28 19.54 2.68
C TRP A 101 -7.62 20.11 1.40
N ASP A 102 -8.25 19.89 0.23
CA ASP A 102 -7.88 20.57 -1.02
C ASP A 102 -8.52 21.97 -1.04
N GLU A 103 -7.76 22.97 -0.61
CA GLU A 103 -8.20 24.37 -0.57
C GLU A 103 -8.61 24.91 -1.95
N ARG A 104 -8.02 24.42 -3.04
CA ARG A 104 -8.39 24.84 -4.40
C ARG A 104 -9.80 24.37 -4.76
N LEU A 105 -10.24 23.24 -4.24
CA LEU A 105 -11.56 22.68 -4.51
C LEU A 105 -12.57 22.92 -3.37
N GLY A 106 -12.12 23.37 -2.20
CA GLY A 106 -12.97 23.53 -1.03
C GLY A 106 -13.56 22.21 -0.55
N THR A 107 -12.82 21.11 -0.70
CA THR A 107 -13.27 19.75 -0.35
C THR A 107 -12.18 19.01 0.41
N ALA A 108 -12.58 18.02 1.20
CA ALA A 108 -11.66 17.11 1.86
C ALA A 108 -11.84 15.68 1.34
N LYS A 109 -10.72 15.00 1.12
CA LYS A 109 -10.68 13.61 0.65
C LYS A 109 -9.79 12.77 1.54
N TRP A 110 -10.12 11.50 1.69
CA TRP A 110 -9.30 10.53 2.41
C TRP A 110 -8.04 10.24 1.63
N VAL A 111 -6.90 10.30 2.29
CA VAL A 111 -5.59 9.94 1.74
C VAL A 111 -5.36 8.48 2.09
N CYS A 112 -5.38 7.62 1.09
CA CYS A 112 -5.08 6.22 1.31
C CYS A 112 -3.59 6.07 1.60
N TRP A 113 -3.28 5.41 2.72
CA TRP A 113 -1.91 5.13 3.11
C TRP A 113 -1.25 4.07 2.22
N SER A 114 -2.01 3.18 1.57
CA SER A 114 -1.45 2.11 0.72
C SER A 114 -1.30 2.53 -0.74
N CYS A 115 -2.33 3.13 -1.33
CA CYS A 115 -2.39 3.34 -2.78
C CYS A 115 -2.01 4.75 -3.23
N ASP A 116 -1.69 5.64 -2.28
CA ASP A 116 -1.42 7.07 -2.50
C ASP A 116 -2.55 7.86 -3.17
N ARG A 117 -3.74 7.28 -3.35
CA ARG A 117 -4.86 7.97 -3.99
C ARG A 117 -5.72 8.70 -2.96
N LEU A 118 -6.48 9.66 -3.49
CA LEU A 118 -7.51 10.36 -2.75
C LEU A 118 -8.85 9.67 -2.98
N HIS A 119 -9.55 9.38 -1.89
CA HIS A 119 -10.84 8.71 -1.87
C HIS A 119 -11.91 9.60 -1.28
N TRP A 120 -13.15 9.38 -1.73
CA TRP A 120 -14.32 10.06 -1.16
C TRP A 120 -14.79 9.41 0.14
N GLU A 121 -14.60 8.09 0.25
CA GLU A 121 -14.97 7.29 1.41
C GLU A 121 -13.70 6.86 2.16
N ARG A 122 -13.80 6.75 3.50
CA ARG A 122 -12.67 6.38 4.36
C ARG A 122 -12.20 4.96 4.05
N ASP A 123 -13.17 4.06 3.96
CA ASP A 123 -12.96 2.63 3.80
C ASP A 123 -13.24 2.21 2.35
N SER A 124 -12.76 2.99 1.37
CA SER A 124 -12.92 2.67 -0.06
C SER A 124 -12.37 1.30 -0.47
N HIS A 125 -11.59 0.66 0.40
CA HIS A 125 -11.00 -0.67 0.21
C HIS A 125 -11.49 -1.72 1.24
N GLY A 126 -12.42 -1.40 2.17
CA GLY A 126 -12.94 -2.32 3.21
C GLY A 126 -12.08 -2.48 4.49
N VAL A 127 -12.54 -3.26 5.49
CA VAL A 127 -11.84 -3.52 6.78
C VAL A 127 -11.80 -5.02 7.18
N PRO A 128 -10.62 -5.61 7.45
CA PRO A 128 -9.33 -5.14 6.92
C PRO A 128 -9.40 -5.33 5.40
N MET A 129 -8.43 -4.95 4.60
CA MET A 129 -7.62 -6.00 3.99
C MET A 129 -6.52 -5.26 3.26
N TYR A 130 -5.43 -5.09 3.98
CA TYR A 130 -4.12 -4.92 3.37
C TYR A 130 -3.47 -6.28 3.46
N PRO A 131 -2.67 -6.68 2.47
CA PRO A 131 -2.10 -8.01 2.48
C PRO A 131 -1.01 -8.09 3.55
N VAL A 132 -1.38 -8.58 4.74
CA VAL A 132 -0.47 -8.81 5.87
C VAL A 132 0.35 -10.07 5.62
N ASP A 133 -0.32 -11.13 5.17
CA ASP A 133 0.26 -12.41 4.79
C ASP A 133 0.21 -12.57 3.27
N LEU A 134 1.37 -12.44 2.64
CA LEU A 134 1.52 -12.55 1.21
C LEU A 134 1.71 -14.01 0.82
N THR A 135 1.02 -14.42 -0.22
CA THR A 135 1.25 -15.69 -0.90
C THR A 135 1.74 -15.42 -2.31
N VAL A 136 2.86 -16.02 -2.68
CA VAL A 136 3.33 -16.10 -4.06
C VAL A 136 2.97 -17.48 -4.59
N GLU A 137 2.24 -17.54 -5.69
CA GLU A 137 1.79 -18.81 -6.25
C GLU A 137 1.60 -18.68 -7.75
N GLY A 138 2.14 -19.63 -8.49
CA GLY A 138 2.05 -19.64 -9.94
C GLY A 138 0.79 -20.37 -10.36
N GLU A 139 -0.20 -19.65 -10.89
CA GLU A 139 -1.45 -20.24 -11.36
C GLU A 139 -1.86 -19.68 -12.73
N PHE A 140 -2.35 -20.58 -13.58
CA PHE A 140 -2.74 -20.26 -14.95
C PHE A 140 -3.82 -19.17 -15.01
N ARG A 141 -3.51 -18.04 -15.65
CA ARG A 141 -4.35 -16.84 -15.83
C ARG A 141 -4.65 -16.04 -14.56
N PHE A 142 -3.92 -16.27 -13.47
CA PHE A 142 -4.06 -15.49 -12.24
C PHE A 142 -2.83 -14.62 -11.97
N GLY A 143 -3.02 -13.61 -11.11
CA GLY A 143 -1.93 -12.78 -10.63
C GLY A 143 -0.97 -13.59 -9.75
N PRO A 144 0.33 -13.21 -9.71
CA PRO A 144 1.34 -13.97 -8.98
C PRO A 144 1.25 -13.80 -7.45
N LEU A 145 0.48 -12.83 -6.95
CA LEU A 145 0.35 -12.51 -5.53
C LEU A 145 -1.07 -12.71 -5.02
N ARG A 146 -1.19 -13.22 -3.78
CA ARG A 146 -2.45 -13.40 -3.06
C ARG A 146 -2.31 -13.01 -1.61
N SER A 147 -3.41 -12.65 -0.99
CA SER A 147 -3.52 -12.56 0.47
C SER A 147 -4.90 -12.98 0.90
N GLU A 148 -4.98 -13.64 2.06
CA GLU A 148 -6.27 -13.97 2.66
C GLU A 148 -7.08 -12.69 2.89
N GLY A 149 -8.36 -12.73 2.54
CA GLY A 149 -9.26 -11.58 2.56
C GLY A 149 -9.07 -10.58 1.40
N PHE A 150 -7.85 -10.33 0.94
CA PHE A 150 -7.59 -9.42 -0.18
C PHE A 150 -7.87 -10.05 -1.55
N GLY A 151 -7.65 -11.35 -1.68
CA GLY A 151 -7.75 -12.09 -2.93
C GLY A 151 -6.46 -12.03 -3.75
N ASP A 152 -6.58 -12.29 -5.05
CA ASP A 152 -5.49 -12.30 -6.01
C ASP A 152 -5.27 -10.89 -6.56
N PHE A 153 -4.00 -10.48 -6.67
CA PHE A 153 -3.66 -9.13 -7.12
C PHE A 153 -2.33 -9.07 -7.86
N PHE A 154 -2.13 -7.94 -8.51
CA PHE A 154 -0.92 -7.67 -9.29
C PHE A 154 0.19 -7.08 -8.42
N PRO A 155 1.48 -7.31 -8.74
CA PRO A 155 2.60 -6.76 -7.98
C PRO A 155 2.62 -5.24 -7.85
N ASP A 156 2.05 -4.54 -8.82
CA ASP A 156 1.90 -3.09 -8.87
C ASP A 156 0.47 -2.62 -8.53
N ASP A 157 -0.39 -3.50 -7.99
CA ASP A 157 -1.73 -3.11 -7.57
C ASP A 157 -1.61 -2.05 -6.48
N PRO A 158 -2.02 -0.80 -6.76
CA PRO A 158 -1.87 0.26 -5.79
C PRO A 158 -2.73 -0.02 -4.54
N ALA A 159 -3.84 -0.76 -4.63
CA ALA A 159 -4.63 -1.13 -3.45
C ALA A 159 -3.83 -2.01 -2.47
N ALA A 160 -2.94 -2.86 -2.98
CA ALA A 160 -2.07 -3.71 -2.18
C ALA A 160 -0.95 -2.91 -1.48
N GLY A 161 -0.56 -1.77 -2.07
CA GLY A 161 0.43 -0.84 -1.50
C GLY A 161 1.79 -1.48 -1.24
N LEU A 162 2.19 -2.45 -2.07
CA LEU A 162 3.53 -3.01 -2.04
C LEU A 162 4.44 -2.07 -2.84
N ASP A 163 5.37 -1.38 -2.16
CA ASP A 163 6.35 -0.48 -2.79
C ASP A 163 7.51 -1.30 -3.40
N LEU A 164 7.17 -2.30 -4.22
CA LEU A 164 8.15 -3.20 -4.82
C LEU A 164 8.97 -2.46 -5.90
N PRO A 165 10.28 -2.75 -6.03
CA PRO A 165 11.09 -2.22 -7.12
C PRO A 165 10.52 -2.60 -8.49
N GLU A 166 10.62 -1.69 -9.46
CA GLU A 166 10.09 -1.89 -10.84
C GLU A 166 10.63 -3.16 -11.50
N GLU A 167 11.89 -3.52 -11.23
CA GLU A 167 12.51 -4.76 -11.70
C GLU A 167 11.81 -6.01 -11.13
N LEU A 168 11.52 -6.02 -9.82
CA LEU A 168 10.84 -7.14 -9.18
C LEU A 168 9.39 -7.28 -9.67
N VAL A 169 8.71 -6.15 -9.89
CA VAL A 169 7.38 -6.11 -10.51
C VAL A 169 7.43 -6.77 -11.89
N ALA A 170 8.39 -6.36 -12.74
CA ALA A 170 8.54 -6.91 -14.09
C ALA A 170 8.84 -8.42 -14.08
N ASP A 171 9.71 -8.88 -13.18
CA ASP A 171 10.06 -10.30 -13.06
C ASP A 171 8.85 -11.15 -12.63
N LEU A 172 8.04 -10.66 -11.69
CA LEU A 172 6.79 -11.34 -11.26
C LEU A 172 5.78 -11.47 -12.42
N TYR A 173 5.66 -10.44 -13.26
CA TYR A 173 4.83 -10.50 -14.46
C TYR A 173 5.37 -11.50 -15.49
N ALA A 174 6.67 -11.46 -15.77
CA ALA A 174 7.31 -12.36 -16.72
C ALA A 174 7.16 -13.83 -16.31
N TRP A 175 7.32 -14.12 -15.02
CA TRP A 175 7.13 -15.45 -14.46
C TRP A 175 5.69 -15.95 -14.62
N ALA A 176 4.69 -15.12 -14.30
CA ALA A 176 3.27 -15.47 -14.47
C ALA A 176 2.91 -15.72 -15.96
N GLU A 177 3.40 -14.88 -16.87
CA GLU A 177 3.17 -15.04 -18.31
C GLU A 177 3.86 -16.30 -18.88
N ASP A 178 5.05 -16.64 -18.38
CA ASP A 178 5.75 -17.86 -18.78
C ASP A 178 4.98 -19.11 -18.33
N ILE A 179 4.39 -19.13 -17.13
CA ILE A 179 3.50 -20.22 -16.68
C ILE A 179 2.34 -20.41 -17.66
N ASP A 180 1.67 -19.31 -18.03
CA ASP A 180 0.58 -19.34 -18.99
C ASP A 180 1.01 -19.88 -20.36
N THR A 181 2.15 -19.42 -20.84
CA THR A 181 2.71 -19.82 -22.13
C THR A 181 3.04 -21.31 -22.14
N LYS A 182 3.75 -21.80 -21.11
CA LYS A 182 4.21 -23.19 -21.04
C LYS A 182 3.08 -24.17 -20.83
N LEU A 183 2.07 -23.83 -20.02
CA LEU A 183 0.91 -24.70 -19.85
C LEU A 183 0.12 -24.83 -21.16
N ASN A 184 -0.06 -23.73 -21.90
CA ASN A 184 -0.68 -23.78 -23.23
C ASN A 184 0.12 -24.64 -24.22
N MET A 185 1.45 -24.58 -24.20
CA MET A 185 2.31 -25.45 -25.03
C MET A 185 2.18 -26.92 -24.65
N TYR A 186 2.14 -27.25 -23.35
CA TYR A 186 1.96 -28.62 -22.89
C TYR A 186 0.64 -29.23 -23.37
N VAL A 187 -0.45 -28.45 -23.32
CA VAL A 187 -1.77 -28.88 -23.85
C VAL A 187 -1.70 -29.27 -25.33
N GLN A 188 -0.81 -28.63 -26.10
CA GLN A 188 -0.62 -28.90 -27.54
C GLN A 188 0.33 -30.09 -27.78
N ASP A 189 1.50 -30.09 -27.16
CA ASP A 189 2.58 -31.05 -27.43
C ASP A 189 2.41 -32.38 -26.69
N ARG A 190 1.79 -32.36 -25.50
CA ARG A 190 1.66 -33.50 -24.56
C ARG A 190 2.97 -34.22 -24.23
N ASP A 191 4.08 -33.50 -24.24
CA ASP A 191 5.40 -34.01 -23.84
C ASP A 191 5.58 -33.87 -22.32
N GLU A 192 5.45 -34.99 -21.60
CA GLU A 192 5.51 -35.05 -20.13
C GLU A 192 6.90 -34.70 -19.58
N ASN A 193 7.98 -35.17 -20.20
CA ASN A 193 9.35 -34.94 -19.72
C ASN A 193 9.75 -33.46 -19.88
N LYS A 194 9.38 -32.86 -21.01
CA LYS A 194 9.58 -31.43 -21.26
C LYS A 194 8.77 -30.59 -20.27
N HIS A 195 7.56 -31.02 -19.94
CA HIS A 195 6.70 -30.34 -18.98
C HIS A 195 7.27 -30.38 -17.56
N GLU A 196 7.75 -31.54 -17.11
CA GLU A 196 8.37 -31.70 -15.78
C GLU A 196 9.58 -30.78 -15.59
N GLY A 197 10.50 -30.74 -16.55
CA GLY A 197 11.67 -29.86 -16.48
C GLY A 197 11.35 -28.36 -16.48
N GLU A 198 10.29 -27.94 -17.18
CA GLU A 198 9.81 -26.55 -17.14
C GLU A 198 9.16 -26.22 -15.79
N CYS A 199 8.37 -27.14 -15.20
CA CYS A 199 7.80 -26.98 -13.88
C CYS A 199 8.89 -26.83 -12.80
N GLU A 200 9.97 -27.60 -12.85
CA GLU A 200 11.09 -27.47 -11.90
C GLU A 200 11.83 -26.12 -12.03
N ARG A 201 11.97 -25.60 -13.26
CA ARG A 201 12.54 -24.26 -13.48
C ARG A 201 11.63 -23.19 -12.89
N GLN A 202 10.34 -23.21 -13.26
CA GLN A 202 9.35 -22.24 -12.79
C GLN A 202 9.16 -22.28 -11.27
N PHE A 203 9.30 -23.45 -10.65
CA PHE A 203 9.26 -23.59 -9.20
C PHE A 203 10.43 -22.87 -8.51
N ARG A 204 11.66 -23.07 -9.00
CA ARG A 204 12.85 -22.38 -8.45
C ARG A 204 12.78 -20.88 -8.65
N GLU A 205 12.29 -20.44 -9.80
CA GLU A 205 12.09 -19.04 -10.12
C GLU A 205 11.04 -18.40 -9.19
N GLY A 206 9.88 -19.06 -9.00
CA GLY A 206 8.85 -18.60 -8.08
C GLY A 206 9.32 -18.51 -6.62
N ALA A 207 10.10 -19.49 -6.16
CA ALA A 207 10.68 -19.46 -4.81
C ALA A 207 11.66 -18.28 -4.63
N GLU A 208 12.50 -18.00 -5.62
CA GLU A 208 13.43 -16.87 -5.59
C GLU A 208 12.69 -15.53 -5.62
N LEU A 209 11.63 -15.42 -6.42
CA LEU A 209 10.77 -14.23 -6.44
C LEU A 209 10.08 -14.01 -5.10
N ALA A 210 9.55 -15.07 -4.47
CA ALA A 210 8.95 -14.96 -3.14
C ALA A 210 9.95 -14.50 -2.07
N ARG A 211 11.19 -15.00 -2.11
CA ARG A 211 12.28 -14.54 -1.24
C ARG A 211 12.60 -13.06 -1.46
N ARG A 212 12.66 -12.60 -2.72
CA ARG A 212 12.86 -11.18 -3.05
C ARG A 212 11.70 -10.31 -2.57
N VAL A 213 10.46 -10.74 -2.77
CA VAL A 213 9.29 -10.04 -2.21
C VAL A 213 9.41 -9.93 -0.70
N ALA A 214 9.77 -11.01 0.00
CA ALA A 214 9.97 -11.01 1.45
C ALA A 214 11.03 -9.99 1.90
N HIS A 215 12.15 -9.91 1.18
CA HIS A 215 13.18 -8.91 1.44
C HIS A 215 12.64 -7.48 1.34
N GLU A 216 11.90 -7.16 0.27
CA GLU A 216 11.39 -5.82 0.01
C GLU A 216 10.26 -5.40 0.96
N VAL A 217 9.36 -6.33 1.33
CA VAL A 217 8.26 -6.00 2.26
C VAL A 217 8.69 -5.98 3.72
N GLY A 218 9.91 -6.46 4.00
CA GLY A 218 10.52 -6.42 5.32
C GLY A 218 10.08 -7.54 6.28
N PRO A 219 10.66 -7.56 7.49
CA PRO A 219 10.46 -8.64 8.47
C PRO A 219 9.08 -8.65 9.15
N ASP A 220 8.32 -7.56 9.01
CA ASP A 220 7.00 -7.40 9.64
C ASP A 220 5.87 -8.10 8.87
N ARG A 221 6.17 -8.68 7.70
CA ARG A 221 5.22 -9.43 6.87
C ARG A 221 5.74 -10.82 6.56
N GLU A 222 4.82 -11.77 6.49
CA GLU A 222 5.12 -13.12 6.00
C GLU A 222 4.89 -13.19 4.50
N VAL A 223 5.80 -13.85 3.80
CA VAL A 223 5.64 -14.19 2.39
C VAL A 223 5.78 -15.70 2.25
N THR A 224 4.72 -16.35 1.78
CA THR A 224 4.66 -17.80 1.58
C THR A 224 4.64 -18.12 0.09
N TYR A 225 5.62 -18.86 -0.40
CA TYR A 225 5.55 -19.48 -1.71
C TYR A 225 4.79 -20.79 -1.62
N LYS A 226 3.69 -20.94 -2.39
CA LYS A 226 2.89 -22.18 -2.43
C LYS A 226 3.20 -23.10 -3.61
N GLY A 227 4.11 -22.71 -4.50
CA GLY A 227 4.46 -23.50 -5.67
C GLY A 227 3.69 -23.10 -6.92
N LEU A 228 3.54 -24.08 -7.83
CA LEU A 228 2.74 -23.98 -9.05
C LEU A 228 1.44 -24.75 -8.86
N ALA A 229 0.31 -24.06 -8.98
CA ALA A 229 -1.01 -24.69 -8.94
C ALA A 229 -1.13 -25.73 -10.06
N ASN A 230 -1.53 -26.95 -9.70
CA ASN A 230 -1.68 -28.10 -10.61
C ASN A 230 -0.37 -28.62 -11.27
N GLY A 231 0.82 -28.24 -10.78
CA GLY A 231 2.12 -28.57 -11.37
C GLY A 231 2.75 -29.94 -11.05
N GLY A 232 1.97 -30.98 -10.69
CA GLY A 232 2.50 -32.33 -10.45
C GLY A 232 3.17 -32.55 -9.07
N LEU A 233 4.08 -33.54 -8.95
CA LEU A 233 4.69 -34.02 -7.69
C LEU A 233 5.56 -32.99 -6.94
N VAL A 234 5.84 -31.83 -7.53
CA VAL A 234 6.46 -30.67 -6.86
C VAL A 234 5.42 -29.85 -6.06
N SER A 235 4.14 -30.24 -6.13
CA SER A 235 3.13 -29.78 -5.17
C SER A 235 3.51 -30.19 -3.75
N MET A 236 3.33 -29.26 -2.80
CA MET A 236 3.36 -29.47 -1.33
C MET A 236 4.65 -29.13 -0.56
N THR A 237 5.57 -28.32 -1.08
CA THR A 237 6.48 -27.61 -0.16
C THR A 237 6.14 -26.12 -0.19
N SER A 238 5.33 -25.68 0.78
CA SER A 238 5.22 -24.26 1.07
C SER A 238 6.51 -23.81 1.73
N ILE A 239 7.09 -22.72 1.23
CA ILE A 239 8.25 -22.08 1.86
C ILE A 239 7.82 -20.71 2.32
N THR A 240 8.07 -20.37 3.59
CA THR A 240 7.71 -19.07 4.15
C THR A 240 8.97 -18.30 4.53
N TRP A 241 8.93 -17.00 4.28
CA TRP A 241 9.97 -16.05 4.66
C TRP A 241 9.38 -14.89 5.45
N ARG A 242 10.20 -14.34 6.34
CA ARG A 242 10.03 -13.02 6.98
C ARG A 242 11.30 -12.23 6.74
N GLY A 243 11.25 -11.20 5.89
CA GLY A 243 12.46 -10.55 5.40
C GLY A 243 13.40 -11.56 4.70
N ASP A 244 14.67 -11.56 5.09
CA ASP A 244 15.69 -12.50 4.57
C ASP A 244 15.68 -13.88 5.23
N GLN A 245 14.87 -14.08 6.27
CA GLN A 245 14.87 -15.32 7.04
C GLN A 245 13.76 -16.25 6.57
N GLN A 246 14.13 -17.48 6.19
CA GLN A 246 13.18 -18.57 6.01
C GLN A 246 12.70 -19.08 7.37
N VAL A 247 11.39 -19.25 7.54
CA VAL A 247 10.72 -19.65 8.79
C VAL A 247 9.93 -20.94 8.66
#